data_AF-K9XEY2-F1
#
_entry.id   AF-K9XEY2-F1
#
_cell.length_a   1.000
_cell.length_b   1.000
_cell.length_c   1.000
_cell.angle_alpha   90.00
_cell.angle_beta   90.00
_cell.angle_gamma   90.00
#
_symmetry.space_group_name_H-M   'P 1'
#
loop_
_entity.id
_entity.type
_entity.pdbx_description
1 polymer ?
#
loop_
_entity_poly.entity_id
_entity_poly.type
_entity_poly.pdbx_seq_one_letter_code
_entity_poly.pdbx_strand_id
1 'polypeptide(L)'
;MAKQSKSARLIQQLQDWSDEELGELAEMIQGLLESRQAESEEENQETREDGSPLGKHGGRGHIELKMIPDAKTGKIYEPYRYLRYWGVTKKGTMGLKSVYLGKVGGDGGDRSST
;
A
#
# COMPACT_ATOMS: atom_id res chain seq x y z
N MET A 1 -0.75 4.52 35.13
CA MET A 1 -1.72 4.43 34.03
C MET A 1 -1.10 3.61 32.92
N ALA A 2 -1.74 2.53 32.47
CA ALA A 2 -1.20 1.69 31.40
C ALA A 2 -1.16 2.48 30.09
N LYS A 3 -0.02 2.45 29.37
CA LYS A 3 0.12 3.10 28.08
C LYS A 3 -0.79 2.38 27.09
N GLN A 4 -1.83 3.06 26.63
CA GLN A 4 -2.77 2.52 25.63
C GLN A 4 -1.99 2.02 24.40
N SER A 5 -2.36 0.83 23.89
CA SER A 5 -1.74 0.27 22.69
C SER A 5 -2.05 1.12 21.46
N LYS A 6 -1.20 1.04 20.43
CA LYS A 6 -1.45 1.73 19.14
C LYS A 6 -2.81 1.34 18.56
N SER A 7 -3.18 0.06 18.65
CA SER A 7 -4.46 -0.45 18.19
C SER A 7 -5.64 0.12 18.98
N ALA A 8 -5.53 0.23 20.31
CA ALA A 8 -6.60 0.80 21.13
C ALA A 8 -6.87 2.27 20.81
N ARG A 9 -5.84 3.05 20.50
CA ARG A 9 -5.98 4.44 20.05
C ARG A 9 -6.63 4.53 18.67
N LEU A 10 -6.23 3.65 17.75
CA LEU A 10 -6.83 3.60 16.42
C LEU A 10 -8.32 3.25 16.50
N ILE A 11 -8.70 2.23 17.28
CA ILE A 11 -10.11 1.84 17.44
C ILE A 11 -10.98 2.99 17.92
N GLN A 12 -10.49 3.84 18.83
CA GLN A 12 -11.22 5.04 19.28
C GLN A 12 -11.50 6.02 18.13
N GLN A 13 -10.59 6.15 17.16
CA GLN A 13 -10.80 7.02 15.99
C GLN A 13 -11.79 6.45 14.98
N LEU A 14 -12.02 5.14 15.02
CA LEU A 14 -12.89 4.41 14.08
C LEU A 14 -14.34 4.26 14.59
N GLN A 15 -14.65 4.66 15.83
CA GLN A 15 -15.95 4.41 16.45
C GLN A 15 -17.11 5.11 15.74
N ASP A 16 -16.85 6.29 15.16
CA ASP A 16 -17.87 7.11 14.50
C ASP A 16 -17.91 6.92 12.97
N TRP A 17 -17.15 5.94 12.45
CA TRP A 17 -17.12 5.64 11.03
C TRP A 17 -18.36 4.80 10.65
N SER A 18 -18.82 4.98 9.41
CA SER A 18 -19.89 4.14 8.85
C SER A 18 -19.40 2.71 8.58
N ASP A 19 -20.34 1.76 8.53
CA ASP A 19 -20.04 0.36 8.14
C ASP A 19 -19.33 0.27 6.79
N GLU A 20 -19.66 1.16 5.85
CA GLU A 20 -19.03 1.25 4.55
C GLU A 20 -17.56 1.67 4.65
N GLU A 21 -17.24 2.68 5.45
CA GLU A 21 -15.87 3.14 5.68
C GLU A 21 -15.04 2.11 6.44
N LEU A 22 -15.65 1.40 7.41
CA LEU A 22 -15.02 0.31 8.14
C LEU A 22 -14.75 -0.91 7.23
N GLY A 23 -15.70 -1.26 6.36
CA GLY A 23 -15.53 -2.31 5.36
C GLY A 23 -14.42 -1.98 4.37
N GLU A 24 -14.35 -0.74 3.90
CA GLU A 24 -13.29 -0.25 3.03
C GLU A 24 -11.91 -0.34 3.71
N LEU A 25 -11.81 0.06 4.98
CA LEU A 25 -10.59 -0.05 5.77
C LEU A 25 -10.15 -1.51 5.93
N ALA A 26 -11.10 -2.43 6.12
CA ALA A 26 -10.80 -3.85 6.23
C ALA A 26 -10.18 -4.40 4.92
N GLU A 27 -10.70 -4.03 3.75
CA GLU A 27 -10.13 -4.43 2.46
C GLU A 27 -8.73 -3.84 2.25
N MET A 28 -8.47 -2.59 2.67
CA MET A 28 -7.13 -2.01 2.64
C MET A 28 -6.14 -2.77 3.54
N ILE A 29 -6.56 -3.13 4.76
CA ILE A 29 -5.73 -3.90 5.69
C ILE A 29 -5.43 -5.29 5.11
N GLN A 30 -6.43 -5.96 4.55
CA GLN A 30 -6.27 -7.27 3.92
C GLN A 30 -5.29 -7.18 2.73
N GLY A 31 -5.48 -6.21 1.84
CA GLY A 31 -4.58 -5.99 0.72
C GLY A 31 -3.14 -5.72 1.15
N LEU A 32 -2.93 -4.98 2.24
CA LEU A 32 -1.60 -4.70 2.80
C LEU A 32 -0.95 -5.95 3.41
N LEU A 33 -1.72 -6.82 4.07
CA LEU A 33 -1.20 -8.06 4.62
C LEU A 33 -0.76 -9.01 3.50
N GLU A 34 -1.57 -9.15 2.45
CA GLU A 34 -1.26 -9.98 1.29
C GLU A 34 -0.07 -9.44 0.51
N SER A 35 0.05 -8.12 0.35
CA SER A 35 1.19 -7.54 -0.35
C SER A 35 2.53 -7.85 0.34
N ARG A 36 2.54 -7.95 1.67
CA ARG A 36 3.73 -8.31 2.45
C ARG A 36 4.08 -9.79 2.35
N GLN A 37 3.06 -10.66 2.24
CA GLN A 37 3.27 -12.08 1.99
C GLN A 37 3.87 -12.29 0.60
N ALA A 38 3.34 -11.58 -0.41
CA ALA A 38 3.86 -11.61 -1.77
C ALA A 38 5.33 -11.13 -1.85
N GLU A 39 5.70 -10.02 -1.19
CA GLU A 39 7.11 -9.58 -1.11
C GLU A 39 8.03 -10.64 -0.48
N SER A 40 7.52 -11.38 0.52
CA SER A 40 8.27 -12.46 1.19
C SER A 40 8.38 -13.73 0.32
N GLU A 41 7.42 -13.96 -0.58
CA GLU A 41 7.41 -15.08 -1.53
C GLU A 41 8.21 -14.75 -2.81
N GLU A 42 8.21 -13.49 -3.27
CA GLU A 42 8.99 -13.02 -4.42
C GLU A 42 10.50 -13.05 -4.18
N GLU A 43 10.96 -12.94 -2.92
CA GLU A 43 12.37 -13.21 -2.54
C GLU A 43 12.79 -14.67 -2.87
N ASN A 44 11.82 -15.58 -3.10
CA ASN A 44 12.00 -16.97 -3.47
C ASN A 44 11.56 -17.34 -4.91
N GLN A 45 11.21 -16.36 -5.77
CA GLN A 45 10.72 -16.67 -7.12
C GLN A 45 11.85 -16.61 -8.17
N GLU A 46 12.10 -17.75 -8.81
CA GLU A 46 12.97 -17.90 -9.98
C GLU A 46 12.47 -17.04 -11.15
N THR A 47 13.40 -16.32 -11.77
CA THR A 47 13.19 -15.55 -13.00
C THR A 47 12.94 -16.50 -14.17
N ARG A 48 11.96 -16.19 -15.04
CA ARG A 48 11.88 -16.84 -16.37
C ARG A 48 13.15 -16.55 -17.17
N GLU A 49 13.49 -17.44 -18.11
CA GLU A 49 14.63 -17.27 -19.03
C GLU A 49 14.55 -16.00 -19.89
N ASP A 50 13.39 -15.35 -19.98
CA ASP A 50 13.17 -14.07 -20.68
C ASP A 50 13.30 -12.82 -19.80
N GLY A 51 13.64 -12.98 -18.51
CA GLY A 51 13.79 -11.88 -17.55
C GLY A 51 12.49 -11.23 -17.09
N SER A 52 11.32 -11.78 -17.45
CA SER A 52 10.04 -11.28 -16.99
C SER A 52 9.67 -11.86 -15.61
N PRO A 53 9.18 -11.03 -14.66
CA PRO A 53 8.70 -11.54 -13.38
C PRO A 53 7.48 -12.43 -13.60
N LEU A 54 7.50 -13.63 -13.02
CA LEU A 54 6.41 -14.60 -12.97
C LEU A 54 5.35 -14.15 -11.94
N GLY A 55 4.86 -12.92 -12.04
CA GLY A 55 3.95 -12.34 -11.05
C GLY A 55 2.66 -13.16 -10.93
N LYS A 56 2.51 -13.90 -9.82
CA LYS A 56 1.21 -14.41 -9.36
C LYS A 56 0.38 -13.23 -8.85
N HIS A 57 -0.13 -12.40 -9.76
CA HIS A 57 -1.08 -11.33 -9.45
C HIS A 57 -2.48 -11.91 -9.18
N GLY A 58 -2.61 -12.72 -8.11
CA GLY A 58 -3.88 -13.34 -7.71
C GLY A 58 -4.43 -12.88 -6.36
N GLY A 59 -3.69 -12.06 -5.61
CA GLY A 59 -4.12 -11.53 -4.31
C GLY A 59 -5.09 -10.36 -4.40
N ARG A 60 -5.85 -10.13 -3.33
CA ARG A 60 -6.70 -8.96 -3.08
C ARG A 60 -5.89 -7.67 -2.93
N GLY A 61 -4.55 -7.71 -2.80
CA GLY A 61 -3.71 -6.52 -2.92
C GLY A 61 -2.22 -6.77 -3.22
N HIS A 62 -1.55 -5.74 -3.75
CA HIS A 62 -0.11 -5.70 -4.02
C HIS A 62 0.44 -4.26 -3.97
N ILE A 63 1.76 -4.11 -3.80
CA ILE A 63 2.43 -2.80 -3.87
C ILE A 63 2.75 -2.48 -5.33
N GLU A 64 2.25 -1.35 -5.82
CA GLU A 64 2.60 -0.80 -7.13
C GLU A 64 3.55 0.39 -6.98
N LEU A 65 4.66 0.38 -7.72
CA LEU A 65 5.58 1.49 -7.82
C LEU A 65 5.27 2.32 -9.07
N LYS A 66 5.01 3.61 -8.90
CA LYS A 66 4.72 4.51 -10.02
C LYS A 66 5.70 5.66 -10.11
N MET A 67 6.35 5.77 -11.26
CA MET A 67 7.13 6.95 -11.64
C MET A 67 6.18 8.02 -12.19
N ILE A 68 6.17 9.21 -11.60
CA ILE A 68 5.37 10.33 -12.08
C ILE A 68 6.34 11.47 -12.46
N PRO A 69 6.51 11.76 -13.76
CA PRO A 69 7.38 12.86 -14.19
C PRO A 69 6.75 14.21 -13.83
N ASP A 70 7.57 15.16 -13.42
CA ASP A 70 7.13 16.54 -13.22
C ASP A 70 6.89 17.21 -14.58
N ALA A 71 5.62 17.52 -14.87
CA ALA A 71 5.22 18.17 -16.11
C ALA A 71 5.83 19.58 -16.29
N LYS A 72 6.25 20.25 -15.22
CA LYS A 72 6.81 21.62 -15.27
C LYS A 72 8.32 21.64 -15.36
N THR A 73 9.00 20.70 -14.70
CA THR A 73 10.47 20.69 -14.63
C THR A 73 11.12 19.58 -15.45
N GLY A 74 10.34 18.63 -15.98
CA GLY A 74 10.83 17.44 -16.68
C GLY A 74 11.59 16.46 -15.79
N LYS A 75 11.68 16.73 -14.48
CA LYS A 75 12.40 15.88 -13.54
C LYS A 75 11.58 14.63 -13.23
N ILE A 76 12.26 13.49 -13.24
CA ILE A 76 11.73 12.22 -12.78
C ILE A 76 12.13 12.08 -11.31
N TYR A 77 11.15 12.07 -10.41
CA TYR A 77 11.37 11.82 -8.98
C TYR A 77 11.42 10.32 -8.68
N GLU A 78 11.90 9.94 -7.50
CA GLU A 78 11.83 8.57 -6.99
C GLU A 78 10.41 7.99 -7.07
N PRO A 79 10.27 6.66 -7.24
CA PRO A 79 8.96 6.04 -7.39
C PRO A 79 8.08 6.30 -6.19
N TYR A 80 6.80 6.52 -6.45
CA TYR A 80 5.77 6.59 -5.43
C TYR A 80 5.21 5.19 -5.19
N ARG A 81 5.04 4.81 -3.92
CA ARG A 81 4.45 3.55 -3.50
C ARG A 81 2.94 3.70 -3.38
N TYR A 82 2.22 2.76 -3.96
CA TYR A 82 0.77 2.64 -3.80
C TYR A 82 0.41 1.22 -3.37
N LEU A 83 -0.53 1.09 -2.42
CA LEU A 83 -1.24 -0.15 -2.23
C LEU A 83 -2.34 -0.22 -3.30
N ARG A 84 -2.25 -1.19 -4.21
CA ARG A 84 -3.38 -1.58 -5.05
C ARG A 84 -4.13 -2.71 -4.37
N TYR A 85 -5.45 -2.57 -4.24
CA TYR A 85 -6.31 -3.56 -3.59
C TYR A 85 -7.68 -3.63 -4.25
N TRP A 86 -8.38 -4.76 -4.08
CA TRP A 86 -9.73 -4.97 -4.56
C TRP A 86 -10.73 -4.50 -3.50
N GLY A 87 -11.62 -3.56 -3.83
CA GLY A 87 -12.58 -2.98 -2.89
C GLY A 87 -13.82 -2.42 -3.57
N VAL A 88 -14.74 -1.86 -2.80
CA VAL A 88 -15.99 -1.30 -3.34
C VAL A 88 -15.70 0.06 -3.98
N THR A 89 -15.96 0.17 -5.27
CA THR A 89 -15.78 1.42 -6.01
C THR A 89 -16.93 2.39 -5.73
N LYS A 90 -16.78 3.67 -6.15
CA LYS A 90 -17.85 4.68 -6.05
C LYS A 90 -19.16 4.29 -6.75
N LYS A 91 -19.14 3.28 -7.63
CA LYS A 91 -20.31 2.75 -8.33
C LYS A 91 -20.98 1.60 -7.58
N GLY A 92 -20.52 1.26 -6.37
CA GLY A 92 -21.03 0.14 -5.57
C GLY A 92 -20.58 -1.24 -6.06
N THR A 93 -19.75 -1.32 -7.10
CA THR A 93 -19.21 -2.58 -7.62
C THR A 93 -17.80 -2.81 -7.09
N MET A 94 -17.41 -4.08 -6.95
CA MET A 94 -16.03 -4.44 -6.66
C MET A 94 -15.09 -4.02 -7.81
N GLY A 95 -13.91 -3.51 -7.46
CA GLY A 95 -12.90 -3.09 -8.43
C GLY A 95 -11.56 -2.73 -7.79
N LEU A 96 -10.54 -2.50 -8.63
CA LEU A 96 -9.23 -2.06 -8.15
C LEU A 96 -9.28 -0.62 -7.65
N LYS A 97 -8.72 -0.42 -6.47
CA LYS A 97 -8.49 0.88 -5.84
C LYS A 97 -7.01 1.04 -5.53
N SER A 98 -6.58 2.28 -5.28
CA SER A 98 -5.18 2.59 -4.98
C SER A 98 -5.11 3.58 -3.82
N VAL A 99 -4.27 3.27 -2.82
CA VAL A 99 -3.92 4.19 -1.73
C VAL A 99 -2.46 4.55 -1.84
N TYR A 100 -2.14 5.84 -1.77
CA TYR A 100 -0.77 6.32 -1.73
C TYR A 100 -0.12 6.01 -0.37
N LEU A 101 1.05 5.38 -0.39
CA LEU A 101 1.79 4.98 0.82
C LEU A 101 3.05 5.80 1.09
N GLY A 102 3.50 6.63 0.15
CA GLY A 102 4.71 7.45 0.30
C GLY A 102 5.67 7.36 -0.88
N LYS A 103 6.78 8.11 -0.81
CA LYS A 103 7.89 8.01 -1.77
C LYS A 103 8.84 6.90 -1.34
N VAL A 104 9.30 6.09 -2.29
CA VAL A 104 10.46 5.20 -2.08
C VAL A 104 11.67 6.10 -1.86
N GLY A 105 12.36 6.00 -0.73
CA GLY A 105 13.51 6.86 -0.38
C GLY A 105 13.22 7.99 0.62
N GLY A 106 11.96 8.25 0.94
CA GLY A 106 11.56 9.25 1.94
C GLY A 106 11.55 8.77 3.40
N ASP A 107 11.78 7.48 3.65
CA ASP A 107 11.89 6.90 4.99
C ASP A 107 13.32 7.06 5.52
N GLY A 108 13.68 8.33 5.68
CA GLY A 108 14.95 8.78 6.21
C GLY A 108 14.72 10.14 6.82
N GLY A 109 13.95 10.17 7.92
CA GLY A 109 13.94 11.30 8.82
C GLY A 109 15.38 11.67 9.15
N ASP A 110 15.83 12.75 8.54
CA ASP A 110 16.65 13.79 9.10
C ASP A 110 17.17 13.49 10.52
N ARG A 111 18.23 12.68 10.60
CA ARG A 111 19.18 12.78 11.71
C ARG A 111 20.19 13.87 11.32
N SER A 112 19.70 15.09 11.20
CA SER A 112 20.57 16.26 11.24
C SER A 112 21.18 16.34 12.63
N SER A 113 22.49 16.13 12.64
CA SER A 113 23.43 16.52 13.67
C SER A 113 23.08 17.88 14.29
N THR A 114 23.00 17.95 15.62
CA THR A 114 23.71 18.97 16.40
C THR A 114 24.03 18.40 17.78
#